data_AF-A0A8J4B0P3-F1
#
_entry.id   AF-A0A8J4B0P3-F1
#
_cell.length_a   1.000
_cell.length_b   1.000
_cell.length_c   1.000
_cell.angle_alpha   90.00
_cell.angle_beta   90.00
_cell.angle_gamma   90.00
#
_symmetry.space_group_name_H-M   'P 1'
#
loop_
_entity.id
_entity.type
_entity.pdbx_description
1 polymer ?
#
loop_
_entity_poly.entity_id
_entity_poly.type
_entity_poly.pdbx_seq_one_letter_code
_entity_poly.pdbx_strand_id
1 'polypeptide(L)'
;MEPPDGVEVMRPAKRARSDTVLDEEVALSQQHEDCEIQLLSLPDGVLHHTLLFLSANALMTLNSVCRYFKKLTHRVAKEKLVTEVGYKQAERWRGYNWLQRLAIEETATRFDLLRGEAQRFMFTEVTNSKAVREIRLEEPGPRLLLSDVSTAQAPILRWKLQLRGNNAAEFGVVPLDMQDHAKALHKCMPNAADERATGFSSAITVGSLLPARLPVMKNTVVEILATPREISFIVYNPEDGAEMIWQNNSTVSRPYTGPRELRLQLPNNFKCPVKLAVTAWQRAAFDVLHMLSPQELQQLTQQQQPQQQPQQHQRPKGVPRQRGVT
;
A
#
# COMPACT_ATOMS: atom_id res chain seq x y z
N MET A 1 44.55 -59.78 -3.00
CA MET A 1 45.71 -58.86 -2.99
C MET A 1 45.26 -57.61 -2.26
N GLU A 2 45.60 -57.54 -0.99
CA GLU A 2 45.38 -56.37 -0.14
C GLU A 2 46.54 -55.38 -0.34
N PRO A 3 46.30 -54.06 -0.39
CA PRO A 3 47.38 -53.09 -0.32
C PRO A 3 47.73 -52.76 1.15
N PRO A 4 49.00 -52.42 1.44
CA PRO A 4 49.54 -52.34 2.79
C PRO A 4 49.27 -51.00 3.49
N ASP A 5 49.35 -51.09 4.82
CA ASP A 5 49.34 -50.01 5.80
C ASP A 5 50.40 -48.91 5.59
N GLY A 6 50.05 -47.71 6.06
CA GLY A 6 51.00 -46.84 6.74
C GLY A 6 51.50 -45.61 5.98
N VAL A 7 50.75 -44.51 6.03
CA VAL A 7 51.33 -43.17 5.94
C VAL A 7 50.71 -42.28 7.03
N GLU A 8 51.50 -42.04 8.06
CA GLU A 8 51.18 -41.15 9.19
C GLU A 8 51.35 -39.68 8.74
N VAL A 9 50.24 -38.98 8.54
CA VAL A 9 50.25 -37.56 8.15
C VAL A 9 50.41 -36.69 9.40
N MET A 10 51.62 -36.18 9.59
CA MET A 10 51.98 -35.15 10.58
C MET A 10 51.07 -33.92 10.47
N ARG A 11 50.40 -33.56 11.58
CA ARG A 11 49.60 -32.33 11.68
C ARG A 11 50.52 -31.10 11.85
N PRO A 12 50.24 -29.96 11.19
CA PRO A 12 50.99 -28.73 11.41
C PRO A 12 50.80 -28.16 12.83
N ALA A 13 51.89 -27.61 13.37
CA ALA A 13 51.96 -26.99 14.69
C ALA A 13 50.98 -25.82 14.87
N LYS A 14 50.44 -25.69 16.09
CA LYS A 14 49.63 -24.55 16.56
C LYS A 14 50.44 -23.25 16.41
N ARG A 15 49.93 -22.30 15.60
CA ARG A 15 50.39 -20.91 15.62
C ARG A 15 50.06 -20.28 16.98
N ALA A 16 51.08 -19.79 17.68
CA ALA A 16 50.93 -18.87 18.79
C ALA A 16 50.38 -17.52 18.25
N ARG A 17 49.30 -17.02 18.85
CA ARG A 17 48.84 -15.64 18.62
C ARG A 17 49.71 -14.72 19.47
N SER A 18 50.29 -13.71 18.83
CA SER A 18 50.97 -12.60 19.48
C SER A 18 49.92 -11.63 20.04
N ASP A 19 49.75 -11.62 21.36
CA ASP A 19 49.00 -10.61 22.10
C ASP A 19 49.94 -9.43 22.39
N THR A 20 49.87 -8.36 21.59
CA THR A 20 50.55 -7.08 21.93
C THR A 20 49.94 -5.86 21.19
N VAL A 21 48.61 -5.80 21.06
CA VAL A 21 47.92 -4.58 20.54
C VAL A 21 46.62 -4.29 21.31
N LEU A 22 46.63 -4.44 22.64
CA LEU A 22 45.43 -4.25 23.48
C LEU A 22 45.52 -3.10 24.50
N ASP A 23 46.65 -2.44 24.66
CA ASP A 23 46.81 -1.47 25.77
C ASP A 23 46.57 0.01 25.42
N GLU A 24 46.45 0.39 24.15
CA GLU A 24 46.18 1.81 23.78
C GLU A 24 44.69 2.12 23.54
N GLU A 25 43.87 1.17 23.08
CA GLU A 25 42.41 1.40 22.91
C GLU A 25 41.62 1.31 24.23
N VAL A 26 42.16 0.62 25.24
CA VAL A 26 41.54 0.50 26.57
C VAL A 26 41.68 1.79 27.38
N ALA A 27 42.72 2.58 27.14
CA ALA A 27 42.97 3.83 27.87
C ALA A 27 42.03 4.99 27.46
N LEU A 28 41.50 4.99 26.24
CA LEU A 28 40.54 6.01 25.77
C LEU A 28 39.08 5.70 26.16
N SER A 29 38.79 4.49 26.63
CA SER A 29 37.43 4.06 26.98
C SER A 29 37.11 4.22 28.47
N GLN A 30 38.08 4.56 29.32
CA GLN A 30 37.93 4.58 30.79
C GLN A 30 37.68 5.98 31.39
N GLN A 31 37.42 7.01 30.58
CA GLN A 31 37.21 8.38 31.09
C GLN A 31 35.75 8.90 31.00
N HIS A 32 34.77 8.02 30.79
CA HIS A 32 33.35 8.43 30.67
C HIS A 32 32.35 7.59 31.51
N GLU A 33 32.78 6.94 32.61
CA GLU A 33 31.96 5.94 33.31
C GLU A 33 30.99 6.44 34.42
N ASP A 34 30.78 7.74 34.63
CA ASP A 34 29.95 8.19 35.78
C ASP A 34 28.49 8.58 35.48
N CYS A 35 27.96 8.34 34.27
CA CYS A 35 26.50 8.44 34.05
C CYS A 35 25.97 7.78 32.77
N GLU A 36 26.49 6.62 32.35
CA GLU A 36 25.83 5.87 31.27
C GLU A 36 24.62 5.12 31.82
N ILE A 37 23.45 5.78 31.79
CA ILE A 37 22.16 5.09 31.94
C ILE A 37 22.05 4.10 30.78
N GLN A 38 22.37 2.84 31.04
CA GLN A 38 22.21 1.77 30.07
C GLN A 38 20.72 1.60 29.75
N LEU A 39 20.35 1.66 28.47
CA LEU A 39 18.96 1.52 28.04
C LEU A 39 18.30 0.23 28.60
N LEU A 40 19.07 -0.85 28.75
CA LEU A 40 18.61 -2.13 29.29
C LEU A 40 18.37 -2.13 30.81
N SER A 41 18.80 -1.08 31.53
CA SER A 41 18.51 -0.90 32.96
C SER A 41 17.12 -0.32 33.22
N LEU A 42 16.45 0.20 32.18
CA LEU A 42 15.09 0.75 32.30
C LEU A 42 14.05 -0.38 32.45
N PRO A 43 12.98 -0.16 33.23
CA PRO A 43 11.87 -1.11 33.31
C PRO A 43 11.22 -1.38 31.95
N ASP A 44 10.80 -2.63 31.70
CA ASP A 44 10.17 -3.05 30.43
C ASP A 44 9.02 -2.14 29.99
N GLY A 45 8.20 -1.66 30.94
CA GLY A 45 7.09 -0.75 30.65
C GLY A 45 7.54 0.61 30.12
N VAL A 46 8.64 1.15 30.67
CA VAL A 46 9.24 2.42 30.22
C VAL A 46 9.83 2.24 28.82
N LEU A 47 10.59 1.15 28.61
CA LEU A 47 11.14 0.84 27.30
C LEU A 47 10.04 0.66 26.26
N HIS A 48 9.02 -0.13 26.57
CA HIS A 48 7.88 -0.35 25.68
C HIS A 48 7.22 0.99 25.29
N HIS A 49 6.95 1.85 26.27
CA HIS A 49 6.35 3.16 26.03
C HIS A 49 7.24 4.05 25.15
N THR A 50 8.55 4.09 25.39
CA THR A 50 9.50 4.85 24.57
C THR A 50 9.52 4.33 23.12
N LEU A 51 9.48 3.01 22.93
CA LEU A 51 9.51 2.40 21.61
C LEU A 51 8.22 2.65 20.80
N LEU A 52 7.08 2.95 21.42
CA LEU A 52 5.84 3.31 20.70
C LEU A 52 5.99 4.59 19.86
N PHE A 53 6.92 5.48 20.23
CA PHE A 53 7.21 6.71 19.48
C PHE A 53 8.16 6.50 18.30
N LEU A 54 8.78 5.33 18.19
CA LEU A 54 9.71 5.04 17.10
C LEU A 54 8.97 4.63 15.82
N SER A 55 9.56 4.98 14.68
CA SER A 55 9.11 4.51 13.36
C SER A 55 9.43 3.03 13.17
N ALA A 56 8.76 2.40 12.20
CA ALA A 56 9.02 1.01 11.82
C ALA A 56 10.49 0.79 11.47
N ASN A 57 11.13 1.73 10.76
CA ASN A 57 12.55 1.64 10.40
C ASN A 57 13.46 1.63 11.64
N ALA A 58 13.21 2.52 12.61
CA ALA A 58 13.97 2.53 13.85
C ALA A 58 13.76 1.24 14.66
N LEU A 59 12.53 0.72 14.70
CA LEU A 59 12.24 -0.56 15.34
C LEU A 59 12.91 -1.74 14.62
N MET A 60 13.00 -1.71 13.29
CA MET A 60 13.72 -2.73 12.50
C MET A 60 15.23 -2.70 12.78
N THR A 61 15.82 -1.52 12.98
CA THR A 61 17.22 -1.38 13.40
C THR A 61 17.41 -1.93 14.82
N LEU A 62 16.53 -1.61 15.77
CA LEU A 62 16.63 -2.17 17.13
C LEU A 62 16.44 -3.69 17.16
N ASN A 63 15.59 -4.23 16.29
CA ASN A 63 15.35 -5.65 16.16
C ASN A 63 16.61 -6.46 15.78
N SER A 64 17.62 -5.85 15.15
CA SER A 64 18.88 -6.51 14.81
C SER A 64 19.94 -6.46 15.92
N VAL A 65 19.72 -5.67 16.98
CA VAL A 65 20.72 -5.46 18.05
C VAL A 65 20.86 -6.69 18.95
N CYS A 66 19.77 -7.19 19.54
CA CYS A 66 19.81 -8.34 20.44
C CYS A 66 18.48 -9.09 20.51
N ARG A 67 18.50 -10.29 21.12
CA ARG A 67 17.31 -11.16 21.26
C ARG A 67 16.17 -10.51 22.06
N TYR A 68 16.50 -9.65 23.02
CA TYR A 68 15.51 -8.93 23.83
C TYR A 68 14.72 -7.94 22.96
N PHE A 69 15.42 -7.03 22.26
CA PHE A 69 14.77 -6.09 21.35
C PHE A 69 14.04 -6.78 20.20
N LYS A 70 14.51 -7.93 19.73
CA LYS A 70 13.77 -8.73 18.74
C LYS A 70 12.35 -9.10 19.21
N LYS A 71 12.16 -9.50 20.47
CA LYS A 71 10.82 -9.80 20.99
C LYS A 71 10.02 -8.53 21.25
N LEU A 72 10.66 -7.52 21.86
CA LEU A 72 10.00 -6.29 22.29
C LEU A 72 9.48 -5.47 21.09
N THR A 73 10.32 -5.26 20.07
CA THR A 73 9.97 -4.48 18.87
C THR A 73 8.79 -5.10 18.09
N HIS A 74 8.70 -6.43 18.02
CA HIS A 74 7.55 -7.11 17.42
C HIS A 74 6.25 -6.88 18.20
N ARG A 75 6.30 -6.86 19.54
CA ARG A 75 5.15 -6.56 20.39
C ARG A 75 4.70 -5.11 20.20
N VAL A 76 5.64 -4.16 20.25
CA VAL A 76 5.41 -2.73 20.03
C VAL A 76 4.79 -2.50 18.65
N ALA A 77 5.35 -3.11 17.60
CA ALA A 77 4.84 -2.96 16.24
C ALA A 77 3.40 -3.48 16.08
N LYS A 78 3.08 -4.62 16.72
CA LYS A 78 1.72 -5.14 16.75
C LYS A 78 0.77 -4.19 17.45
N GLU A 79 1.14 -3.70 18.63
CA GLU A 79 0.31 -2.77 19.42
C GLU A 79 0.06 -1.47 18.67
N LYS A 80 1.11 -0.84 18.14
CA LYS A 80 1.03 0.40 17.36
C LYS A 80 0.09 0.23 16.16
N LEU A 81 0.30 -0.82 15.36
CA LEU A 81 -0.50 -1.07 14.16
C LEU A 81 -1.97 -1.40 14.49
N VAL A 82 -2.23 -2.23 15.50
CA VAL A 82 -3.60 -2.58 15.91
C VAL A 82 -4.34 -1.36 16.47
N THR A 83 -3.64 -0.49 17.19
CA THR A 83 -4.22 0.75 17.73
C THR A 83 -4.59 1.72 16.61
N GLU A 84 -3.76 1.80 15.57
CA GLU A 84 -3.95 2.74 14.47
C GLU A 84 -5.06 2.32 13.49
N VAL A 85 -5.07 1.05 13.06
CA VAL A 85 -5.99 0.60 11.98
C VAL A 85 -7.00 -0.46 12.42
N GLY A 86 -6.91 -0.95 13.66
CA GLY A 86 -7.73 -2.04 14.17
C GLY A 86 -7.22 -3.42 13.76
N TYR A 87 -7.60 -4.45 14.51
CA TYR A 87 -7.04 -5.80 14.40
C TYR A 87 -7.18 -6.41 12.99
N LYS A 88 -8.39 -6.37 12.42
CA LYS A 88 -8.67 -6.97 11.10
C LYS A 88 -7.83 -6.36 9.98
N GLN A 89 -7.63 -5.04 10.01
CA GLN A 89 -6.82 -4.34 9.02
C GLN A 89 -5.33 -4.56 9.27
N ALA A 90 -4.90 -4.57 10.54
CA ALA A 90 -3.52 -4.84 10.91
C ALA A 90 -3.05 -6.23 10.46
N GLU A 91 -3.95 -7.22 10.38
CA GLU A 91 -3.63 -8.59 9.95
C GLU A 91 -3.70 -8.83 8.45
N ARG A 92 -4.10 -7.85 7.64
CA ARG A 92 -4.38 -8.08 6.23
C ARG A 92 -3.15 -8.55 5.45
N TRP A 93 -1.94 -8.21 5.86
CA TRP A 93 -0.69 -8.64 5.20
C TRP A 93 -0.14 -9.94 5.79
N ARG A 94 -0.85 -11.05 5.55
CA ARG A 94 -0.62 -12.36 6.20
C ARG A 94 0.81 -12.89 6.07
N GLY A 95 1.47 -12.66 4.93
CA GLY A 95 2.84 -13.14 4.65
C GLY A 95 3.98 -12.35 5.29
N TYR A 96 3.66 -11.28 6.03
CA TYR A 96 4.61 -10.37 6.65
C TYR A 96 4.55 -10.47 8.17
N ASN A 97 5.69 -10.25 8.82
CA ASN A 97 5.76 -10.14 10.28
C ASN A 97 5.29 -8.75 10.76
N TRP A 98 5.05 -8.57 12.06
CA TRP A 98 4.49 -7.32 12.60
C TRP A 98 5.32 -6.06 12.31
N LEU A 99 6.65 -6.15 12.30
CA LEU A 99 7.52 -5.01 11.95
C LEU A 99 7.37 -4.63 10.48
N GLN A 100 7.36 -5.61 9.60
CA GLN A 100 7.14 -5.40 8.17
C GLN A 100 5.73 -4.83 7.89
N ARG A 101 4.70 -5.31 8.60
CA ARG A 101 3.34 -4.79 8.49
C ARG A 101 3.25 -3.33 8.91
N LEU A 102 3.92 -2.96 10.01
CA LEU A 102 4.01 -1.57 10.44
C LEU A 102 4.76 -0.72 9.40
N ALA A 103 5.88 -1.21 8.86
CA ALA A 103 6.63 -0.50 7.81
C ALA A 103 5.78 -0.27 6.54
N ILE A 104 4.97 -1.26 6.15
CA ILE A 104 4.03 -1.15 5.03
C ILE A 104 2.95 -0.09 5.34
N GLU A 105 2.41 -0.06 6.55
CA GLU A 105 1.37 0.92 6.93
C GLU A 105 1.92 2.35 6.96
N GLU A 106 3.11 2.54 7.55
CA GLU A 106 3.79 3.84 7.60
C GLU A 106 4.29 4.32 6.22
N THR A 107 4.28 3.44 5.20
CA THR A 107 4.65 3.82 3.84
C THR A 107 3.51 4.51 3.12
N ALA A 108 3.73 5.77 2.73
CA ALA A 108 2.84 6.55 1.89
C ALA A 108 3.53 6.98 0.59
N THR A 109 3.36 6.20 -0.48
CA THR A 109 3.92 6.52 -1.80
C THR A 109 3.11 7.62 -2.46
N ARG A 110 3.76 8.70 -2.89
CA ARG A 110 3.09 9.84 -3.53
C ARG A 110 2.89 9.60 -5.02
N PHE A 111 2.14 10.48 -5.65
CA PHE A 111 1.93 10.50 -7.09
C PHE A 111 2.91 11.45 -7.75
N ASP A 112 3.30 11.12 -8.98
CA ASP A 112 3.99 12.06 -9.85
C ASP A 112 2.99 13.13 -10.33
N LEU A 113 2.90 14.24 -9.58
CA LEU A 113 1.92 15.29 -9.83
C LEU A 113 2.14 15.99 -11.17
N LEU A 114 3.39 16.33 -11.51
CA LEU A 114 3.73 16.99 -12.77
C LEU A 114 3.31 16.14 -13.96
N ARG A 115 3.62 14.84 -13.92
CA ARG A 115 3.20 13.92 -14.98
C ARG A 115 1.70 13.70 -14.98
N GLY A 116 1.08 13.61 -13.81
CA GLY A 116 -0.37 13.47 -13.66
C GLY A 116 -1.13 14.64 -14.27
N GLU A 117 -0.72 15.87 -14.00
CA GLU A 117 -1.29 17.09 -14.57
C GLU A 117 -1.09 17.15 -16.09
N ALA A 118 0.08 16.75 -16.59
CA ALA A 118 0.32 16.60 -18.03
C ALA A 118 -0.61 15.56 -18.68
N GLN A 119 -1.03 14.55 -17.91
CA GLN A 119 -2.03 13.55 -18.29
C GLN A 119 -3.47 13.99 -17.98
N ARG A 120 -3.70 15.24 -17.59
CA ARG A 120 -5.03 15.84 -17.30
C ARG A 120 -5.71 15.28 -16.05
N PHE A 121 -4.92 14.75 -15.11
CA PHE A 121 -5.43 14.49 -13.77
C PHE A 121 -5.44 15.78 -12.96
N MET A 122 -6.54 16.00 -12.24
CA MET A 122 -6.72 17.06 -11.26
C MET A 122 -6.53 16.48 -9.87
N PHE A 123 -5.72 17.15 -9.06
CA PHE A 123 -5.42 16.74 -7.68
C PHE A 123 -6.06 17.73 -6.71
N THR A 124 -6.80 17.23 -5.74
CA THR A 124 -7.33 18.02 -4.63
C THR A 124 -6.58 17.62 -3.37
N GLU A 125 -5.88 18.58 -2.76
CA GLU A 125 -5.17 18.39 -1.50
C GLU A 125 -6.08 18.69 -0.29
N VAL A 126 -5.69 18.22 0.89
CA VAL A 126 -6.38 18.57 2.14
C VAL A 126 -6.06 20.02 2.53
N THR A 127 -7.03 20.74 3.08
CA THR A 127 -6.80 22.09 3.61
C THR A 127 -5.70 22.07 4.67
N ASN A 128 -4.63 22.87 4.47
CA ASN A 128 -3.45 22.97 5.34
C ASN A 128 -2.48 21.77 5.30
N SER A 129 -2.63 20.85 4.35
CA SER A 129 -1.71 19.73 4.17
C SER A 129 -1.44 19.52 2.67
N LYS A 130 -0.20 19.16 2.32
CA LYS A 130 0.15 18.77 0.93
C LYS A 130 -0.27 17.33 0.60
N ALA A 131 -1.11 16.72 1.44
CA ALA A 131 -1.62 15.38 1.20
C ALA A 131 -2.71 15.43 0.13
N VAL A 132 -2.48 14.69 -0.97
CA VAL A 132 -3.51 14.49 -1.98
C VAL A 132 -4.66 13.70 -1.35
N ARG A 133 -5.86 14.26 -1.44
CA ARG A 133 -7.10 13.67 -0.95
C ARG A 133 -7.90 13.03 -2.07
N GLU A 134 -7.98 13.70 -3.21
CA GLU A 134 -8.79 13.27 -4.34
C GLU A 134 -8.04 13.47 -5.66
N ILE A 135 -8.23 12.51 -6.58
CA ILE A 135 -7.70 12.55 -7.94
C ILE A 135 -8.88 12.39 -8.90
N ARG A 136 -8.99 13.27 -9.89
CA ARG A 136 -10.02 13.22 -10.93
C ARG A 136 -9.42 13.28 -12.32
N LEU A 137 -10.00 12.53 -13.24
CA LEU A 137 -9.71 12.63 -14.67
C LEU A 137 -10.91 13.26 -15.38
N GLU A 138 -10.74 14.47 -15.88
CA GLU A 138 -11.83 15.20 -16.54
C GLU A 138 -12.01 14.78 -18.01
N GLU A 139 -10.90 14.60 -18.72
CA GLU A 139 -10.91 14.29 -20.15
C GLU A 139 -11.12 12.79 -20.43
N PRO A 140 -11.77 12.44 -21.56
CA PRO A 140 -11.88 11.06 -22.00
C PRO A 140 -10.54 10.49 -22.49
N GLY A 141 -10.40 9.18 -22.32
CA GLY A 141 -9.28 8.39 -22.86
C GLY A 141 -8.42 7.76 -21.77
N PRO A 142 -7.58 6.76 -22.13
CA PRO A 142 -6.66 6.16 -21.19
C PRO A 142 -5.59 7.18 -20.81
N ARG A 143 -5.48 7.45 -19.51
CA ARG A 143 -4.42 8.28 -18.92
C ARG A 143 -3.71 7.48 -17.85
N LEU A 144 -2.39 7.58 -17.84
CA LEU A 144 -1.53 6.84 -16.93
C LEU A 144 -1.10 7.75 -15.78
N LEU A 145 -1.43 7.35 -14.57
CA LEU A 145 -0.95 7.94 -13.33
C LEU A 145 0.12 7.03 -12.72
N LEU A 146 1.22 7.61 -12.25
CA LEU A 146 2.37 6.89 -11.71
C LEU A 146 2.76 7.38 -10.31
N SER A 147 3.48 6.55 -9.57
CA SER A 147 4.18 6.99 -8.37
C SER A 147 5.34 7.93 -8.70
N ASP A 148 5.61 8.87 -7.80
CA ASP A 148 6.75 9.79 -7.91
C ASP A 148 8.08 9.03 -7.85
N VAL A 149 8.15 8.03 -6.97
CA VAL A 149 9.30 7.15 -6.79
C VAL A 149 9.07 5.75 -7.36
N SER A 150 10.16 5.02 -7.61
CA SER A 150 10.17 3.61 -7.99
C SER A 150 10.76 2.74 -6.89
N THR A 151 10.74 1.42 -7.08
CA THR A 151 11.35 0.46 -6.15
C THR A 151 12.87 0.61 -6.00
N ALA A 152 13.54 1.34 -6.90
CA ALA A 152 14.95 1.69 -6.74
C ALA A 152 15.19 2.72 -5.62
N GLN A 153 14.26 3.67 -5.44
CA GLN A 153 14.39 4.71 -4.43
C GLN A 153 13.74 4.30 -3.10
N ALA A 154 12.65 3.54 -3.15
CA ALA A 154 11.95 3.05 -1.96
C ALA A 154 11.57 1.57 -2.14
N PRO A 155 12.07 0.65 -1.29
CA PRO A 155 11.86 -0.78 -1.49
C PRO A 155 10.39 -1.21 -1.35
N ILE A 156 9.59 -0.43 -0.61
CA ILE A 156 8.16 -0.66 -0.43
C ILE A 156 7.43 0.51 -1.08
N LEU A 157 6.52 0.19 -2.00
CA LEU A 157 5.57 1.16 -2.53
C LEU A 157 4.16 0.73 -2.17
N ARG A 158 3.33 1.67 -1.75
CA ARG A 158 1.94 1.39 -1.37
C ARG A 158 1.00 2.50 -1.77
N TRP A 159 -0.13 2.12 -2.37
CA TRP A 159 -1.30 2.97 -2.57
C TRP A 159 -2.55 2.31 -1.99
N LYS A 160 -3.45 3.12 -1.44
CA LYS A 160 -4.80 2.70 -1.02
C LYS A 160 -5.80 3.70 -1.55
N LEU A 161 -6.58 3.30 -2.56
CA LEU A 161 -7.45 4.19 -3.33
C LEU A 161 -8.90 3.70 -3.24
N GLN A 162 -9.84 4.61 -3.05
CA GLN A 162 -11.28 4.30 -3.11
C GLN A 162 -11.88 4.92 -4.36
N LEU A 163 -12.61 4.13 -5.14
CA LEU A 163 -13.25 4.61 -6.36
C LEU A 163 -14.56 5.34 -6.05
N ARG A 164 -14.74 6.58 -6.53
CA ARG A 164 -15.99 7.33 -6.33
C ARG A 164 -17.12 6.97 -7.31
N GLY A 165 -16.80 6.26 -8.38
CA GLY A 165 -17.75 5.88 -9.42
C GLY A 165 -17.40 4.53 -10.04
N ASN A 166 -18.29 4.07 -10.92
CA ASN A 166 -18.05 2.87 -11.72
C ASN A 166 -17.12 3.22 -12.88
N ASN A 167 -15.82 3.26 -12.60
CA ASN A 167 -14.81 3.73 -13.53
C ASN A 167 -14.10 2.55 -14.20
N ALA A 168 -13.94 2.62 -15.52
CA ALA A 168 -12.96 1.78 -16.20
C ALA A 168 -11.57 2.23 -15.73
N ALA A 169 -10.87 1.30 -15.08
CA ALA A 169 -9.56 1.55 -14.48
C ALA A 169 -8.75 0.26 -14.50
N GLU A 170 -7.45 0.43 -14.43
CA GLU A 170 -6.46 -0.63 -14.34
C GLU A 170 -5.48 -0.28 -13.25
N PHE A 171 -5.15 -1.23 -12.39
CA PHE A 171 -4.27 -1.06 -11.25
C PHE A 171 -3.12 -2.05 -11.38
N GLY A 172 -1.90 -1.59 -11.15
CA GLY A 172 -0.74 -2.46 -11.30
C GLY A 172 0.58 -1.77 -11.05
N VAL A 173 1.61 -2.36 -11.63
CA VAL A 173 2.95 -1.79 -11.69
C VAL A 173 3.45 -1.76 -13.13
N VAL A 174 4.27 -0.76 -13.43
CA VAL A 174 4.99 -0.67 -14.69
C VAL A 174 6.49 -0.69 -14.41
N PRO A 175 7.29 -1.43 -15.18
CA PRO A 175 8.74 -1.29 -15.12
C PRO A 175 9.17 0.11 -15.56
N LEU A 176 10.27 0.59 -14.97
CA LEU A 176 10.71 1.98 -15.09
C LEU A 176 10.99 2.39 -16.54
N ASP A 177 11.45 1.46 -17.37
CA ASP A 177 11.75 1.68 -18.78
C ASP A 177 10.49 1.76 -19.67
N MET A 178 9.36 1.21 -19.23
CA MET A 178 8.08 1.30 -19.93
C MET A 178 7.28 2.56 -19.58
N GLN A 179 7.67 3.26 -18.52
CA GLN A 179 6.82 4.25 -17.87
C GLN A 179 6.33 5.35 -18.82
N ASP A 180 7.09 5.66 -19.88
CA ASP A 180 6.83 6.77 -20.81
C ASP A 180 5.68 6.52 -21.80
N HIS A 181 5.14 5.31 -21.86
CA HIS A 181 3.98 5.01 -22.68
C HIS A 181 2.68 5.23 -21.91
N ALA A 182 1.81 6.15 -22.38
CA ALA A 182 0.49 6.40 -21.77
C ALA A 182 -0.44 5.18 -21.69
N LYS A 183 -0.12 4.10 -22.43
CA LYS A 183 -0.82 2.81 -22.41
C LYS A 183 0.05 1.66 -21.88
N ALA A 184 1.13 1.96 -21.15
CA ALA A 184 2.08 0.97 -20.64
C ALA A 184 1.37 -0.16 -19.87
N LEU A 185 0.44 0.21 -18.97
CA LEU A 185 -0.36 -0.75 -18.21
C LEU A 185 -1.42 -1.43 -19.10
N HIS A 186 -2.16 -0.66 -19.89
CA HIS A 186 -3.28 -1.16 -20.69
C HIS A 186 -2.91 -2.16 -21.79
N LYS A 187 -1.81 -1.90 -22.50
CA LYS A 187 -1.36 -2.75 -23.60
C LYS A 187 -0.33 -3.80 -23.20
N CYS A 188 0.26 -3.70 -22.01
CA CYS A 188 1.21 -4.70 -21.51
C CYS A 188 2.27 -5.10 -22.55
N MET A 189 2.73 -4.13 -23.36
CA MET A 189 3.74 -4.39 -24.38
C MET A 189 5.05 -4.72 -23.67
N PRO A 190 5.81 -5.73 -24.11
CA PRO A 190 7.08 -6.06 -23.48
C PRO A 190 8.07 -4.91 -23.64
N ASN A 191 8.92 -4.70 -22.62
CA ASN A 191 10.06 -3.81 -22.70
C ASN A 191 11.25 -4.45 -23.42
N ALA A 192 12.40 -3.77 -23.47
CA ALA A 192 13.61 -4.30 -24.08
C ALA A 192 14.16 -5.57 -23.39
N ALA A 193 13.78 -5.80 -22.13
CA ALA A 193 14.13 -6.98 -21.34
C ALA A 193 13.05 -8.08 -21.36
N ASP A 194 12.03 -7.96 -22.24
CA ASP A 194 10.85 -8.83 -22.35
C ASP A 194 9.96 -8.88 -21.09
N GLU A 195 10.05 -7.85 -20.24
CA GLU A 195 9.21 -7.68 -19.08
C GLU A 195 7.94 -6.92 -19.43
N ARG A 196 6.86 -7.20 -18.71
CA ARG A 196 5.53 -6.64 -18.99
C ARG A 196 4.94 -6.01 -17.76
N ALA A 197 4.22 -4.91 -17.95
CA ALA A 197 3.36 -4.36 -16.91
C ALA A 197 2.43 -5.46 -16.34
N THR A 198 2.21 -5.42 -15.03
CA THR A 198 1.49 -6.48 -14.31
C THR A 198 0.47 -5.85 -13.37
N GLY A 199 -0.71 -6.46 -13.27
CA GLY A 199 -1.81 -5.93 -12.48
C GLY A 199 -3.16 -6.55 -12.86
N PHE A 200 -4.23 -5.79 -12.66
CA PHE A 200 -5.58 -6.19 -13.04
C PHE A 200 -6.37 -5.01 -13.61
N SER A 201 -7.38 -5.31 -14.42
CA SER A 201 -8.35 -4.33 -14.90
C SER A 201 -9.69 -4.47 -14.17
N SER A 202 -10.45 -3.38 -14.07
CA SER A 202 -11.86 -3.50 -13.72
C SER A 202 -12.64 -4.25 -14.80
N ALA A 203 -13.73 -4.92 -14.43
CA ALA A 203 -14.54 -5.75 -15.32
C ALA A 203 -15.11 -4.99 -16.53
N ILE A 204 -15.34 -3.68 -16.40
CA ILE A 204 -15.86 -2.82 -17.47
C ILE A 204 -14.79 -2.29 -18.42
N THR A 205 -13.50 -2.51 -18.13
CA THR A 205 -12.40 -2.05 -18.98
C THR A 205 -12.26 -2.96 -20.21
N VAL A 206 -12.59 -2.42 -21.38
CA VAL A 206 -12.54 -3.15 -22.66
C VAL A 206 -11.13 -3.08 -23.27
N GLY A 207 -10.65 -4.20 -23.79
CA GLY A 207 -9.39 -4.28 -24.53
C GLY A 207 -8.12 -4.25 -23.68
N SER A 208 -8.26 -4.37 -22.36
CA SER A 208 -7.12 -4.56 -21.44
C SER A 208 -6.45 -5.90 -21.69
N LEU A 209 -5.12 -5.88 -21.71
CA LEU A 209 -4.26 -7.06 -21.84
C LEU A 209 -3.66 -7.50 -20.49
N LEU A 210 -4.11 -6.91 -19.37
CA LEU A 210 -3.70 -7.33 -18.04
C LEU A 210 -4.18 -8.77 -17.74
N PRO A 211 -3.41 -9.52 -16.93
CA PRO A 211 -3.65 -10.94 -16.71
C PRO A 211 -4.92 -11.25 -15.91
N ALA A 212 -5.47 -10.27 -15.19
CA ALA A 212 -6.64 -10.44 -14.35
C ALA A 212 -7.68 -9.35 -14.61
N ARG A 213 -8.96 -9.73 -14.56
CA ARG A 213 -10.10 -8.81 -14.53
C ARG A 213 -10.86 -9.02 -13.23
N LEU A 214 -11.00 -7.96 -12.44
CA LEU A 214 -11.66 -8.02 -11.12
C LEU A 214 -12.94 -7.17 -11.10
N PRO A 215 -13.96 -7.58 -10.33
CA PRO A 215 -15.12 -6.74 -10.09
C PRO A 215 -14.69 -5.51 -9.28
N VAL A 216 -14.89 -4.34 -9.86
CA VAL A 216 -14.62 -3.05 -9.22
C VAL A 216 -15.84 -2.17 -9.47
N MET A 217 -16.42 -1.67 -8.39
CA MET A 217 -17.61 -0.84 -8.39
C MET A 217 -17.38 0.46 -7.61
N LYS A 218 -18.34 1.37 -7.65
CA LYS A 218 -18.36 2.55 -6.77
C LYS A 218 -18.11 2.13 -5.32
N ASN A 219 -17.30 2.91 -4.61
CA ASN A 219 -16.83 2.71 -3.23
C ASN A 219 -15.90 1.51 -3.02
N THR A 220 -15.45 0.83 -4.08
CA THR A 220 -14.41 -0.20 -3.96
C THR A 220 -13.11 0.43 -3.49
N VAL A 221 -12.46 -0.17 -2.49
CA VAL A 221 -11.12 0.20 -2.06
C VAL A 221 -10.11 -0.77 -2.66
N VAL A 222 -9.15 -0.25 -3.41
CA VAL A 222 -8.03 -0.99 -3.99
C VAL A 222 -6.77 -0.61 -3.23
N GLU A 223 -6.14 -1.59 -2.60
CA GLU A 223 -4.84 -1.44 -1.97
C GLU A 223 -3.79 -2.19 -2.79
N ILE A 224 -2.76 -1.48 -3.23
CA ILE A 224 -1.64 -1.99 -4.02
C ILE A 224 -0.39 -1.92 -3.16
N LEU A 225 0.36 -3.01 -3.11
CA LEU A 225 1.64 -3.11 -2.45
C LEU A 225 2.67 -3.69 -3.43
N ALA A 226 3.73 -2.96 -3.69
CA ALA A 226 4.91 -3.49 -4.38
C ALA A 226 6.08 -3.55 -3.40
N THR A 227 6.69 -4.73 -3.29
CA THR A 227 7.88 -4.99 -2.47
C THR A 227 8.94 -5.68 -3.33
N PRO A 228 10.18 -5.88 -2.84
CA PRO A 228 11.18 -6.63 -3.59
C PRO A 228 10.81 -8.11 -3.77
N ARG A 229 9.90 -8.64 -2.94
CA ARG A 229 9.47 -10.05 -3.00
C ARG A 229 8.30 -10.26 -3.95
N GLU A 230 7.34 -9.34 -3.93
CA GLU A 230 6.02 -9.56 -4.54
C GLU A 230 5.29 -8.25 -4.81
N ILE A 231 4.30 -8.36 -5.69
CA ILE A 231 3.28 -7.37 -5.96
C ILE A 231 1.95 -7.94 -5.51
N SER A 232 1.30 -7.25 -4.58
CA SER A 232 0.09 -7.71 -3.92
C SER A 232 -1.03 -6.68 -4.07
N PHE A 233 -2.23 -7.16 -4.33
CA PHE A 233 -3.45 -6.37 -4.47
C PHE A 233 -4.48 -6.88 -3.48
N ILE A 234 -5.16 -5.97 -2.79
CA ILE A 234 -6.36 -6.27 -2.01
C ILE A 234 -7.49 -5.36 -2.50
N VAL A 235 -8.60 -5.96 -2.91
CA VAL A 235 -9.79 -5.26 -3.39
C VAL A 235 -10.91 -5.49 -2.39
N TYR A 236 -11.41 -4.43 -1.78
CA TYR A 236 -12.53 -4.43 -0.86
C TYR A 236 -13.76 -3.85 -1.54
N ASN A 237 -14.73 -4.69 -1.85
CA ASN A 237 -16.01 -4.30 -2.44
C ASN A 237 -17.02 -3.94 -1.33
N PRO A 238 -17.81 -2.87 -1.51
CA PRO A 238 -18.82 -2.45 -0.53
C PRO A 238 -19.95 -3.47 -0.40
N GLU A 239 -20.71 -3.41 0.70
CA GLU A 239 -21.79 -4.36 0.99
C GLU A 239 -23.00 -4.23 0.06
N ASP A 240 -23.36 -3.00 -0.26
CA ASP A 240 -24.43 -2.59 -1.16
C ASP A 240 -23.94 -2.36 -2.59
N GLY A 241 -22.77 -2.90 -2.91
CA GLY A 241 -22.12 -2.74 -4.19
C GLY A 241 -22.95 -3.22 -5.37
N ALA A 242 -22.92 -2.45 -6.46
CA ALA A 242 -23.55 -2.81 -7.71
C ALA A 242 -22.50 -2.86 -8.83
N GLU A 243 -22.30 -4.05 -9.39
CA GLU A 243 -21.38 -4.28 -10.48
C GLU A 243 -22.00 -3.82 -11.81
N MET A 244 -21.23 -3.08 -12.60
CA MET A 244 -21.62 -2.73 -13.96
C MET A 244 -21.18 -3.85 -14.90
N ILE A 245 -22.13 -4.40 -15.65
CA ILE A 245 -21.88 -5.49 -16.60
C ILE A 245 -22.23 -5.00 -18.00
N TRP A 246 -21.36 -5.29 -18.98
CA TRP A 246 -21.66 -5.07 -20.39
C TRP A 246 -22.73 -6.05 -20.87
N GLN A 247 -23.91 -5.54 -21.25
CA GLN A 247 -25.01 -6.30 -21.82
C GLN A 247 -25.64 -5.51 -22.97
N ASN A 248 -25.78 -6.14 -24.14
CA ASN A 248 -26.42 -5.56 -25.33
C ASN A 248 -25.88 -4.16 -25.70
N ASN A 249 -24.55 -4.01 -25.78
CA ASN A 249 -23.87 -2.73 -26.07
C ASN A 249 -24.12 -1.60 -25.06
N SER A 250 -24.63 -1.93 -23.86
CA SER A 250 -24.85 -1.00 -22.76
C SER A 250 -24.27 -1.55 -21.47
N THR A 251 -24.04 -0.69 -20.47
CA THR A 251 -23.64 -1.13 -19.13
C THR A 251 -24.86 -1.15 -18.22
N VAL A 252 -25.16 -2.31 -17.63
CA VAL A 252 -26.29 -2.51 -16.72
C VAL A 252 -25.75 -2.75 -15.31
N SER A 253 -26.33 -2.06 -14.33
CA SER A 253 -26.00 -2.24 -12.92
C SER A 253 -26.73 -3.46 -12.35
N ARG A 254 -26.01 -4.36 -11.67
CA ARG A 254 -26.59 -5.50 -10.94
C ARG A 254 -26.02 -5.59 -9.53
N PRO A 255 -26.82 -6.03 -8.54
CA PRO A 255 -26.31 -6.28 -7.19
C PRO A 255 -25.12 -7.25 -7.21
N TYR A 256 -24.02 -6.86 -6.58
CA TYR A 256 -22.83 -7.68 -6.51
C TYR A 256 -23.01 -8.79 -5.46
N THR A 257 -22.83 -10.04 -5.90
CA THR A 257 -22.99 -11.24 -5.05
C THR A 257 -21.67 -11.98 -4.80
N GLY A 258 -20.55 -11.46 -5.32
CA GLY A 258 -19.24 -12.07 -5.17
C GLY A 258 -18.55 -11.78 -3.82
N PRO A 259 -17.30 -12.24 -3.65
CA PRO A 259 -16.54 -12.00 -2.43
C PRO A 259 -16.32 -10.52 -2.16
N ARG A 260 -16.46 -10.11 -0.90
CA ARG A 260 -16.20 -8.74 -0.44
C ARG A 260 -14.72 -8.38 -0.49
N GLU A 261 -13.85 -9.36 -0.36
CA GLU A 261 -12.42 -9.18 -0.34
C GLU A 261 -11.80 -10.11 -1.37
N LEU A 262 -11.10 -9.53 -2.35
CA LEU A 262 -10.33 -10.26 -3.34
C LEU A 262 -8.85 -9.95 -3.13
N ARG A 263 -8.02 -10.98 -3.26
CA ARG A 263 -6.58 -10.89 -3.07
C ARG A 263 -5.88 -11.48 -4.27
N LEU A 264 -4.94 -10.74 -4.81
CA LEU A 264 -4.04 -11.19 -5.85
C LEU A 264 -2.61 -10.96 -5.38
N GLN A 265 -1.77 -11.97 -5.50
CA GLN A 265 -0.37 -11.90 -5.08
C GLN A 265 0.48 -12.51 -6.19
N LEU A 266 1.42 -11.71 -6.69
CA LEU A 266 2.25 -12.05 -7.83
C LEU A 266 3.72 -11.94 -7.39
N PRO A 267 4.57 -12.92 -7.73
CA PRO A 267 5.99 -12.81 -7.44
C PRO A 267 6.60 -11.60 -8.18
N ASN A 268 7.48 -10.86 -7.52
CA ASN A 268 8.20 -9.77 -8.15
C ASN A 268 9.42 -10.34 -8.89
N ASN A 269 9.23 -10.67 -10.17
CA ASN A 269 10.28 -11.21 -11.03
C ASN A 269 10.90 -10.14 -11.94
N PHE A 270 10.65 -8.86 -11.68
CA PHE A 270 11.20 -7.77 -12.47
C PHE A 270 12.69 -7.60 -12.18
N LYS A 271 13.49 -7.60 -13.23
CA LYS A 271 14.91 -7.27 -13.29
C LYS A 271 15.13 -5.76 -13.14
N CYS A 272 14.19 -4.94 -13.64
CA CYS A 272 14.26 -3.50 -13.47
C CYS A 272 13.31 -2.99 -12.37
N PRO A 273 13.60 -1.82 -11.77
CA PRO A 273 12.72 -1.19 -10.81
C PRO A 273 11.33 -0.92 -11.39
N VAL A 274 10.31 -0.94 -10.53
CA VAL A 274 8.92 -0.71 -10.93
C VAL A 274 8.33 0.50 -10.23
N LYS A 275 7.31 1.10 -10.84
CA LYS A 275 6.46 2.13 -10.26
C LYS A 275 5.05 1.62 -10.06
N LEU A 276 4.34 2.15 -9.06
CA LEU A 276 2.89 1.95 -8.97
C LEU A 276 2.22 2.69 -10.12
N ALA A 277 1.21 2.08 -10.70
CA ALA A 277 0.53 2.60 -11.87
C ALA A 277 -0.99 2.42 -11.77
N VAL A 278 -1.71 3.46 -12.18
CA VAL A 278 -3.14 3.38 -12.47
C VAL A 278 -3.38 3.93 -13.87
N THR A 279 -3.98 3.13 -14.74
CA THR A 279 -4.56 3.66 -15.99
C THR A 279 -6.03 3.87 -15.77
N ALA A 280 -6.48 5.09 -16.03
CA ALA A 280 -7.87 5.48 -15.82
C ALA A 280 -8.49 5.96 -17.14
N TRP A 281 -9.79 5.72 -17.28
CA TRP A 281 -10.60 6.21 -18.38
C TRP A 281 -11.46 7.39 -17.94
N GLN A 282 -12.26 7.90 -18.88
CA GLN A 282 -13.12 9.05 -18.73
C GLN A 282 -13.83 9.12 -17.37
N ARG A 283 -13.74 10.29 -16.71
CA ARG A 283 -14.43 10.61 -15.44
C ARG A 283 -14.03 9.74 -14.25
N ALA A 284 -12.87 9.09 -14.32
CA ALA A 284 -12.35 8.39 -13.17
C ALA A 284 -12.09 9.35 -12.01
N ALA A 285 -12.51 8.94 -10.81
CA ALA A 285 -12.30 9.69 -9.59
C ALA A 285 -11.96 8.73 -8.45
N PHE A 286 -10.92 9.10 -7.70
CA PHE A 286 -10.35 8.29 -6.62
C PHE A 286 -10.18 9.15 -5.37
N ASP A 287 -10.61 8.64 -4.22
CA ASP A 287 -10.13 9.12 -2.93
C ASP A 287 -8.82 8.42 -2.59
N VAL A 288 -7.83 9.19 -2.14
CA VAL A 288 -6.50 8.71 -1.77
C VAL A 288 -6.49 8.49 -0.26
N LEU A 289 -6.53 7.24 0.19
CA LEU A 289 -6.71 6.93 1.61
C LEU A 289 -5.39 6.80 2.37
N HIS A 290 -4.31 6.37 1.72
CA HIS A 290 -3.02 6.10 2.39
C HIS A 290 -2.21 7.36 2.72
N MET A 291 -2.62 8.53 2.21
CA MET A 291 -1.97 9.82 2.50
C MET A 291 -2.68 10.61 3.59
N LEU A 292 -3.84 10.13 4.05
CA LEU A 292 -4.69 10.83 5.01
C LEU A 292 -4.46 10.30 6.42
N SER A 293 -4.35 11.22 7.37
CA SER A 293 -4.40 10.91 8.79
C SER A 293 -5.77 10.31 9.19
N PRO A 294 -5.85 9.61 10.33
CA PRO A 294 -7.12 9.08 10.82
C PRO A 294 -8.24 10.13 10.94
N GLN A 295 -7.89 11.36 11.31
CA GLN A 295 -8.84 12.47 11.43
C GLN A 295 -9.37 12.92 10.06
N GLU A 296 -8.50 13.03 9.06
CA GLU A 296 -8.87 13.39 7.69
C GLU A 296 -9.73 12.29 7.03
N LEU A 297 -9.44 11.01 7.31
CA LEU A 297 -10.27 9.88 6.86
C LEU A 297 -11.68 9.93 7.44
N GLN A 298 -11.82 10.30 8.72
CA GLN A 298 -13.14 10.48 9.35
C GLN A 298 -13.92 11.63 8.69
N GLN A 299 -13.26 12.76 8.41
CA GLN A 299 -13.90 13.89 7.72
C GLN A 299 -14.34 13.52 6.31
N LEU A 300 -13.51 12.79 5.55
CA LEU A 300 -13.85 12.29 4.23
C LEU A 300 -15.11 11.40 4.30
N THR A 301 -15.17 10.49 5.28
CA THR A 301 -16.31 9.58 5.47
C THR A 301 -17.60 10.34 5.82
N GLN A 302 -17.50 11.38 6.66
CA GLN A 302 -18.65 12.21 7.02
C GLN A 302 -19.21 13.01 5.84
N GLN A 303 -18.33 13.54 4.97
CA GLN A 303 -18.75 14.27 3.77
C GLN A 303 -19.43 13.37 2.72
N GLN A 304 -19.18 12.06 2.75
CA GLN A 304 -19.80 11.08 1.84
C GLN A 304 -21.18 10.60 2.31
N GLN A 305 -21.55 10.81 3.57
CA GLN A 305 -22.91 10.49 4.01
C GLN A 305 -23.89 11.47 3.36
N PRO A 306 -24.90 10.99 2.60
CA PRO A 306 -25.89 11.87 2.03
C PRO A 306 -26.54 12.62 3.18
N GLN A 307 -26.47 13.95 3.16
CA GLN A 307 -27.29 14.80 4.01
C GLN A 307 -28.73 14.36 3.77
N GLN A 308 -29.28 13.55 4.68
CA GLN A 308 -30.70 13.27 4.71
C GLN A 308 -31.37 14.61 4.98
N GLN A 309 -31.75 15.31 3.90
CA GLN A 309 -32.59 16.49 4.03
C GLN A 309 -33.83 16.04 4.80
N PRO A 310 -34.16 16.67 5.93
CA PRO A 310 -35.39 16.35 6.62
C PRO A 310 -36.52 16.58 5.62
N GLN A 311 -37.20 15.50 5.23
CA GLN A 311 -38.40 15.56 4.42
C GLN A 311 -39.41 16.42 5.18
N GLN A 312 -39.45 17.72 4.87
CA GLN A 312 -40.52 18.58 5.29
C GLN A 312 -41.80 17.99 4.71
N HIS A 313 -42.63 17.46 5.62
CA HIS A 313 -43.99 17.03 5.36
C HIS A 313 -44.74 18.12 4.57
N GLN A 314 -44.75 18.02 3.25
CA GLN A 314 -45.71 18.75 2.44
C GLN A 314 -47.06 18.10 2.68
N ARG A 315 -47.87 18.72 3.55
CA ARG A 315 -49.29 18.37 3.69
C ARG A 315 -49.94 18.37 2.30
N PRO A 316 -50.67 17.31 1.92
CA PRO A 316 -51.41 17.32 0.67
C PRO A 316 -52.42 18.47 0.71
N LYS A 317 -52.29 19.42 -0.23
CA LYS A 317 -53.30 20.45 -0.46
C LYS A 317 -54.58 19.75 -0.93
N GLY A 318 -55.67 20.01 -0.22
CA GLY A 318 -56.98 19.43 -0.49
C GLY A 318 -57.48 19.70 -1.91
N VAL A 319 -58.06 18.66 -2.49
CA VAL A 319 -58.77 18.71 -3.78
C VAL A 319 -60.08 19.48 -3.61
N PRO A 320 -60.40 20.47 -4.47
CA PRO A 320 -61.69 21.15 -4.41
C PRO A 320 -62.80 20.24 -4.94
N ARG A 321 -63.85 20.06 -4.11
CA ARG A 321 -65.11 19.43 -4.51
C ARG A 321 -65.78 20.28 -5.58
N GLN A 322 -65.89 19.74 -6.80
CA GLN A 322 -66.85 20.24 -7.79
C GLN A 322 -68.26 19.92 -7.28
N ARG A 323 -69.09 20.95 -7.06
CA ARG A 323 -70.55 20.80 -6.87
C ARG A 323 -71.21 20.86 -8.24
N GLY A 324 -72.06 19.86 -8.48
CA GLY A 324 -72.86 19.73 -9.68
C GLY A 324 -73.99 20.75 -9.77
N VAL A 325 -74.28 21.01 -11.05
CA VAL A 325 -75.49 21.52 -11.70
C VAL A 325 -76.80 21.21 -10.99
N THR A 326 -77.65 22.24 -10.86
CA THR A 326 -79.06 22.26 -11.30
C THR A 326 -79.36 23.65 -11.79
#